data_AF-A0A1S3QNF6-F1
#
_entry.id   AF-A0A1S3QNF6-F1
#
_cell.length_a   1.000
_cell.length_b   1.000
_cell.length_c   1.000
_cell.angle_alpha   90.00
_cell.angle_beta   90.00
_cell.angle_gamma   90.00
#
_symmetry.space_group_name_H-M   'P 1'
#
loop_
_entity.id
_entity.type
_entity.pdbx_description
1 polymer ?
#
loop_
_entity_poly.entity_id
_entity_poly.type
_entity_poly.pdbx_seq_one_letter_code
_entity_poly.pdbx_strand_id
1 'polypeptide(L)'
;MSLCSRLYKGSAGYCGSYRGNVCRGVLRSDALVFFNSSLNDPEDTQEFMVQSAWADLDRLGMLCSPAAHSLLCHLSFQDCIPSGLGPAPKPICREHCLAVKELYCRKEWLLMVGKSHKGLYSSGSSGLSIPLPDCMALPSQHTTPGVCTPIPFVDIKKDQVTTTCYNDKGRFYQGPVNITSSGIPCQRWSQQ
;
A
#
# COMPACT_ATOMS: atom_id res chain seq x y z
N MET A 1 -17.36 -30.66 -13.70
CA MET A 1 -16.29 -30.11 -14.57
C MET A 1 -15.78 -28.83 -13.91
N SER A 2 -14.71 -28.90 -13.14
CA SER A 2 -14.10 -27.71 -12.53
C SER A 2 -13.02 -27.20 -13.48
N LEU A 3 -13.25 -26.04 -14.11
CA LEU A 3 -12.20 -25.35 -14.86
C LEU A 3 -11.13 -24.93 -13.87
N CYS A 4 -10.06 -25.71 -13.76
CA CYS A 4 -8.84 -25.28 -13.08
C CYS A 4 -8.29 -24.10 -13.88
N SER A 5 -8.50 -22.92 -13.32
CA SER A 5 -8.17 -21.60 -13.81
C SER A 5 -6.75 -21.55 -14.34
N ARG A 6 -6.52 -20.81 -15.43
CA ARG A 6 -5.19 -20.49 -15.95
C ARG A 6 -4.37 -19.85 -14.83
N LEU A 7 -3.58 -20.65 -14.12
CA LEU A 7 -2.59 -20.17 -13.15
C LEU A 7 -1.40 -19.69 -13.98
N TYR A 8 -1.15 -18.38 -13.98
CA TYR A 8 0.14 -17.88 -14.47
C TYR A 8 1.24 -18.50 -13.60
N LYS A 9 2.16 -19.21 -14.23
CA LYS A 9 3.35 -19.82 -13.62
C LYS A 9 4.53 -19.55 -14.55
N GLY A 10 5.45 -18.70 -14.11
CA GLY A 10 6.68 -18.36 -14.82
C GLY A 10 7.90 -18.68 -13.97
N SER A 11 9.10 -18.41 -14.49
CA SER A 11 10.36 -18.60 -13.76
C SER A 11 10.50 -17.67 -12.55
N ALA A 12 9.89 -16.49 -12.60
CA ALA A 12 9.93 -15.52 -11.51
C ALA A 12 8.94 -15.83 -10.37
N GLY A 13 7.91 -16.64 -10.61
CA GLY A 13 6.81 -16.81 -9.66
C GLY A 13 5.53 -17.35 -10.27
N TYR A 14 4.49 -17.42 -9.45
CA TYR A 14 3.17 -17.86 -9.86
C TYR A 14 2.08 -17.04 -9.18
N CYS A 15 0.86 -17.18 -9.69
CA CYS A 15 -0.28 -16.46 -9.16
C CYS A 15 -1.23 -17.40 -8.45
N GLY A 16 -1.71 -17.01 -7.28
CA GLY A 16 -2.58 -17.82 -6.47
C GLY A 16 -3.48 -16.97 -5.58
N SER A 17 -4.47 -17.60 -4.96
CA SER A 17 -5.31 -16.93 -3.97
C SER A 17 -4.51 -16.72 -2.68
N TYR A 18 -4.64 -15.55 -2.07
CA TYR A 18 -4.07 -15.31 -0.75
C TYR A 18 -4.75 -16.18 0.31
N ARG A 19 -3.96 -16.96 1.06
CA ARG A 19 -4.43 -17.90 2.10
C ARG A 19 -4.04 -17.52 3.52
N GLY A 20 -3.21 -16.49 3.68
CA GLY A 20 -2.77 -16.00 4.96
C GLY A 20 -3.88 -15.35 5.79
N ASN A 21 -3.52 -14.89 6.97
CA ASN A 21 -4.41 -14.24 7.91
C ASN A 21 -4.12 -12.73 8.03
N VAL A 22 -2.86 -12.33 7.89
CA VAL A 22 -2.39 -10.98 8.21
C VAL A 22 -3.02 -9.93 7.27
N CYS A 23 -2.98 -10.18 5.97
CA CYS A 23 -3.51 -9.29 4.95
C CYS A 23 -4.96 -9.57 4.54
N ARG A 24 -5.69 -10.45 5.26
CA ARG A 24 -7.03 -10.90 4.85
C ARG A 24 -8.07 -9.77 4.82
N GLY A 25 -7.96 -8.81 5.73
CA GLY A 25 -8.83 -7.62 5.76
C GLY A 25 -8.43 -6.51 4.79
N VAL A 26 -7.29 -6.65 4.11
CA VAL A 26 -6.71 -5.64 3.22
C VAL A 26 -6.85 -6.05 1.76
N LEU A 27 -6.49 -7.29 1.45
CA LEU A 27 -6.50 -7.83 0.10
C LEU A 27 -7.91 -8.26 -0.32
N ARG A 28 -8.21 -8.14 -1.61
CA ARG A 28 -9.48 -8.59 -2.17
C ARG A 28 -9.57 -10.11 -2.18
N SER A 29 -10.64 -10.66 -1.60
CA SER A 29 -10.87 -12.12 -1.53
C SER A 29 -11.00 -12.82 -2.89
N ASP A 30 -11.39 -12.10 -3.94
CA ASP A 30 -11.60 -12.62 -5.30
C ASP A 30 -10.41 -12.38 -6.24
N ALA A 31 -9.36 -11.69 -5.77
CA ALA A 31 -8.16 -11.40 -6.55
C ALA A 31 -7.11 -12.51 -6.41
N LEU A 32 -6.27 -12.65 -7.44
CA LEU A 32 -5.04 -13.44 -7.37
C LEU A 32 -3.86 -12.52 -7.02
N VAL A 33 -2.95 -13.04 -6.20
CA VAL A 33 -1.72 -12.37 -5.82
C VAL A 33 -0.51 -13.14 -6.34
N PHE A 34 0.61 -12.45 -6.50
CA PHE A 34 1.85 -13.03 -6.97
C PHE A 34 2.70 -13.59 -5.83
N PHE A 35 3.20 -14.80 -6.03
CA PHE A 35 4.15 -15.49 -5.15
C PHE A 35 5.50 -15.61 -5.85
N ASN A 36 6.54 -15.06 -5.24
CA ASN A 36 7.88 -14.94 -5.82
C ASN A 36 8.67 -16.25 -5.66
N SER A 37 8.83 -17.01 -6.74
CA SER A 37 9.56 -18.29 -6.71
C SER A 37 11.06 -18.17 -6.45
N SER A 38 11.61 -16.96 -6.37
CA SER A 38 12.98 -16.73 -5.88
C SER A 38 13.11 -17.01 -4.37
N LEU A 39 12.00 -17.03 -3.64
CA LEU A 39 11.93 -17.35 -2.21
C LEU A 39 11.67 -18.85 -2.03
N ASN A 40 12.28 -19.45 -1.02
CA ASN A 40 11.90 -20.78 -0.58
C ASN A 40 10.54 -20.70 0.12
N ASP A 41 9.59 -21.57 -0.26
CA ASP A 41 8.22 -21.59 0.26
C ASP A 41 7.56 -20.18 0.25
N PRO A 42 7.28 -19.62 -0.94
CA PRO A 42 6.97 -18.20 -1.09
C PRO A 42 5.69 -17.75 -0.38
N GLU A 43 4.69 -18.64 -0.23
CA GLU A 43 3.47 -18.31 0.52
C GLU A 43 3.79 -18.01 1.99
N ASP A 44 4.51 -18.92 2.66
CA ASP A 44 4.87 -18.80 4.08
C ASP A 44 5.92 -17.71 4.30
N THR A 45 6.93 -17.63 3.43
CA THR A 45 8.00 -16.65 3.54
C THR A 45 7.51 -15.22 3.33
N GLN A 46 6.61 -14.97 2.36
CA GLN A 46 6.00 -13.64 2.19
C GLN A 46 5.05 -13.30 3.36
N GLU A 47 4.25 -14.25 3.85
CA GLU A 47 3.38 -14.03 5.01
C GLU A 47 4.19 -13.69 6.26
N PHE A 48 5.28 -14.40 6.52
CA PHE A 48 6.17 -14.13 7.64
C PHE A 48 6.83 -12.75 7.57
N MET A 49 7.26 -12.31 6.37
CA MET A 49 7.79 -10.95 6.18
C MET A 49 6.76 -9.89 6.56
N VAL A 50 5.51 -10.05 6.13
CA VAL A 50 4.43 -9.13 6.51
C VAL A 50 4.16 -9.19 8.02
N GLN A 51 4.04 -10.39 8.58
CA GLN A 51 3.74 -10.61 9.99
C GLN A 51 4.79 -9.98 10.91
N SER A 52 6.07 -10.14 10.57
CA SER A 52 7.19 -9.60 11.36
C SER A 52 7.22 -8.07 11.38
N ALA A 53 6.78 -7.41 10.31
CA ALA A 53 6.69 -5.95 10.25
C ALA A 53 5.42 -5.38 10.90
N TRP A 54 4.38 -6.21 11.10
CA TRP A 54 3.04 -5.77 11.50
C TRP A 54 3.02 -5.03 12.85
N ALA A 55 3.65 -5.60 13.88
CA ALA A 55 3.65 -5.04 15.23
C ALA A 55 4.33 -3.67 15.33
N ASP A 56 5.25 -3.35 14.42
CA ASP A 56 5.89 -2.04 14.35
C ASP A 56 5.00 -1.02 13.61
N LEU A 57 4.23 -1.47 12.62
CA LEU A 57 3.23 -0.64 11.93
C LEU A 57 2.06 -0.24 12.85
N ASP A 58 1.69 -1.09 13.80
CA ASP A 58 0.70 -0.78 14.84
C ASP A 58 1.15 0.38 15.77
N ARG A 59 2.45 0.66 15.86
CA ARG A 59 3.00 1.75 16.68
C ARG A 59 2.97 3.10 15.98
N LEU A 60 2.64 3.14 14.70
CA LEU A 60 2.59 4.37 13.92
C LEU A 60 1.33 5.19 14.25
N GLY A 61 1.31 6.46 13.85
CA GLY A 61 0.16 7.33 14.08
C GLY A 61 -1.14 6.76 13.51
N MET A 62 -2.28 7.15 14.08
CA MET A 62 -3.61 6.61 13.76
C MET A 62 -4.01 6.70 12.27
N LEU A 63 -3.41 7.63 11.52
CA LEU A 63 -3.62 7.79 10.08
C LEU A 63 -2.58 7.00 9.27
N CYS A 64 -1.37 6.89 9.79
CA CYS A 64 -0.28 6.20 9.12
C CYS A 64 -0.41 4.68 9.22
N SER A 65 -0.71 4.15 10.41
CA SER A 65 -0.80 2.70 10.65
C SER A 65 -1.69 1.96 9.64
N PRO A 66 -2.97 2.33 9.40
CA PRO A 66 -3.80 1.64 8.41
C PRO A 66 -3.28 1.80 6.97
N ALA A 67 -2.75 2.98 6.62
CA ALA A 67 -2.17 3.23 5.30
C ALA A 67 -0.90 2.40 5.06
N ALA A 68 -0.08 2.21 6.10
CA ALA A 68 1.14 1.43 6.09
C ALA A 68 0.86 -0.07 5.99
N HIS A 69 -0.13 -0.59 6.74
CA HIS A 69 -0.58 -1.97 6.62
C HIS A 69 -1.06 -2.28 5.19
N SER A 70 -1.86 -1.38 4.62
CA SER A 70 -2.31 -1.49 3.23
C SER A 70 -1.14 -1.54 2.25
N LEU A 71 -0.20 -0.59 2.38
CA LEU A 71 0.99 -0.54 1.54
C LEU A 71 1.80 -1.83 1.64
N LEU A 72 2.11 -2.29 2.86
CA LEU A 72 2.89 -3.51 3.09
C LEU A 72 2.24 -4.73 2.43
N CYS A 73 0.93 -4.94 2.63
CA CYS A 73 0.23 -6.06 2.03
C CYS A 73 0.27 -6.05 0.51
N HIS A 74 0.06 -4.89 -0.12
CA HIS A 74 0.06 -4.79 -1.59
C HIS A 74 1.47 -4.77 -2.21
N LEU A 75 2.52 -4.49 -1.43
CA LEU A 75 3.91 -4.68 -1.84
C LEU A 75 4.33 -6.15 -1.74
N SER A 76 3.94 -6.82 -0.67
CA SER A 76 4.28 -8.23 -0.44
C SER A 76 3.43 -9.18 -1.28
N PHE A 77 2.17 -8.86 -1.53
CA PHE A 77 1.20 -9.67 -2.28
C PHE A 77 0.60 -8.85 -3.42
N GLN A 78 1.42 -8.59 -4.43
CA GLN A 78 1.07 -7.80 -5.60
C GLN A 78 -0.03 -8.48 -6.40
N ASP A 79 -0.97 -7.69 -6.96
CA ASP A 79 -2.02 -8.24 -7.81
C ASP A 79 -1.40 -8.99 -8.99
N CYS A 80 -2.03 -10.10 -9.35
CA CYS A 80 -1.67 -10.85 -10.53
C CYS A 80 -2.88 -11.10 -11.43
N ILE A 81 -2.72 -10.74 -12.71
CA ILE A 81 -3.70 -10.99 -13.75
C ILE A 81 -3.17 -12.12 -14.65
N PRO A 82 -3.74 -13.34 -14.59
CA PRO A 82 -3.24 -14.47 -15.36
C PRO A 82 -3.46 -14.36 -16.88
N SER A 83 -4.23 -13.36 -17.31
CA SER A 83 -4.60 -13.11 -18.70
C SER A 83 -3.48 -12.53 -19.56
N GLY A 84 -2.31 -12.20 -18.99
CA GLY A 84 -1.16 -11.62 -19.71
C GLY A 84 -1.32 -10.16 -20.15
N LEU A 85 -2.43 -9.51 -19.78
CA LEU A 85 -2.66 -8.08 -19.99
C LEU A 85 -2.04 -7.32 -18.80
N GLY A 86 -0.81 -6.85 -18.99
CA GLY A 86 -0.06 -6.10 -17.99
C GLY A 86 1.02 -6.91 -17.27
N PRO A 87 1.89 -6.24 -16.50
CA PRO A 87 2.95 -6.91 -15.77
C PRO A 87 2.39 -7.82 -14.69
N ALA A 88 2.97 -9.02 -14.56
CA ALA A 88 2.78 -9.91 -13.43
C ALA A 88 4.16 -10.13 -12.78
N PRO A 89 4.40 -9.65 -11.55
CA PRO A 89 3.45 -8.96 -10.66
C PRO A 89 3.11 -7.53 -11.08
N LYS A 90 1.92 -7.08 -10.67
CA LYS A 90 1.44 -5.73 -10.98
C LYS A 90 1.84 -4.73 -9.87
N PRO A 91 2.55 -3.64 -10.19
CA PRO A 91 3.00 -2.68 -9.18
C PRO A 91 1.85 -1.84 -8.64
N ILE A 92 2.03 -1.27 -7.45
CA ILE A 92 1.11 -0.26 -6.91
C ILE A 92 1.17 1.04 -7.73
N CYS A 93 0.07 1.79 -7.75
CA CYS A 93 0.04 3.08 -8.44
C CYS A 93 0.86 4.15 -7.73
N ARG A 94 1.52 5.03 -8.49
CA ARG A 94 2.36 6.12 -7.97
C ARG A 94 1.61 7.03 -7.01
N GLU A 95 0.41 7.46 -7.38
CA GLU A 95 -0.40 8.38 -6.57
C GLU A 95 -0.72 7.78 -5.20
N HIS A 96 -0.94 6.47 -5.18
CA HIS A 96 -1.21 5.72 -3.98
C HIS A 96 0.03 5.57 -3.09
N CYS A 97 1.20 5.26 -3.67
CA CYS A 97 2.47 5.26 -2.93
C CYS A 97 2.78 6.63 -2.32
N LEU A 98 2.62 7.71 -3.10
CA LEU A 98 2.82 9.08 -2.64
C LEU A 98 1.84 9.49 -1.55
N ALA A 99 0.59 9.03 -1.60
CA ALA A 99 -0.36 9.30 -0.52
C ALA A 99 0.13 8.71 0.82
N VAL A 100 0.67 7.49 0.83
CA VAL A 100 1.25 6.93 2.07
C VAL A 100 2.47 7.74 2.49
N LYS A 101 3.42 7.96 1.59
CA LYS A 101 4.69 8.65 1.86
C LYS A 101 4.52 10.09 2.32
N GLU A 102 3.70 10.86 1.62
CA GLU A 102 3.66 12.31 1.73
C GLU A 102 2.42 12.83 2.45
N LEU A 103 1.38 12.02 2.63
CA LEU A 103 0.15 12.45 3.34
C LEU A 103 -0.01 11.69 4.66
N TYR A 104 -0.19 10.38 4.62
CA TYR A 104 -0.56 9.59 5.80
C TYR A 104 0.61 9.37 6.76
N CYS A 105 1.77 8.98 6.24
CA CYS A 105 2.94 8.62 7.02
C CYS A 105 4.06 9.63 6.92
N ARG A 106 3.79 10.90 6.59
CA ARG A 106 4.87 11.86 6.31
C ARG A 106 5.89 11.96 7.45
N LYS A 107 5.42 12.03 8.70
CA LYS A 107 6.31 12.18 9.87
C LYS A 107 6.99 10.85 10.22
N GLU A 108 6.31 9.75 9.94
CA GLU A 108 6.69 8.38 10.28
C GLU A 108 7.45 7.64 9.16
N TRP A 109 7.51 8.16 7.94
CA TRP A 109 8.04 7.46 6.76
C TRP A 109 9.49 7.02 6.96
N LEU A 110 10.30 7.86 7.62
CA LEU A 110 11.69 7.52 7.94
C LEU A 110 11.82 6.36 8.94
N LEU A 111 10.83 6.16 9.81
CA LEU A 111 10.77 5.01 10.73
C LEU A 111 10.44 3.72 9.97
N MET A 112 9.63 3.82 8.92
CA MET A 112 9.26 2.68 8.06
C MET A 112 10.37 2.25 7.09
N VAL A 113 11.24 3.17 6.66
CA VAL A 113 12.33 2.91 5.70
C VAL A 113 13.56 2.24 6.36
N GLY A 114 13.66 2.28 7.70
CA GLY A 114 14.70 1.64 8.52
C GLY A 114 15.99 1.25 7.79
N LYS A 115 17.01 2.13 7.81
CA LYS A 115 18.28 1.98 7.07
C LYS A 115 18.84 0.55 7.11
N SER A 116 18.65 -0.18 6.01
CA SER A 116 19.64 -1.14 5.57
C SER A 116 20.88 -0.32 5.18
N HIS A 117 22.04 -0.63 5.78
CA HIS A 117 23.38 0.03 5.65
C HIS A 117 23.77 1.09 6.71
N LYS A 118 24.38 0.63 7.83
CA LYS A 118 25.80 0.87 8.25
C LYS A 118 25.97 0.91 9.78
N GLY A 119 26.87 0.05 10.29
CA GLY A 119 27.76 0.40 11.42
C GLY A 119 27.39 -0.12 12.81
N LEU A 120 28.33 -0.85 13.39
CA LEU A 120 28.34 -1.62 14.64
C LEU A 120 28.12 -0.85 15.97
N TYR A 121 27.70 0.41 15.99
CA TYR A 121 27.59 1.16 17.25
C TYR A 121 26.44 2.18 17.24
N SER A 122 25.24 1.73 17.59
CA SER A 122 24.17 2.56 18.17
C SER A 122 23.06 1.65 18.70
N SER A 123 23.16 1.31 19.99
CA SER A 123 22.02 0.75 20.73
C SER A 123 20.93 1.81 20.83
N GLY A 124 19.89 1.71 19.99
CA GLY A 124 18.68 2.52 20.14
C GLY A 124 18.11 3.13 18.85
N SER A 125 17.69 2.31 17.88
CA SER A 125 16.49 2.59 17.06
C SER A 125 16.18 1.40 16.14
N SER A 126 15.09 0.71 16.45
CA SER A 126 14.49 -0.38 15.67
C SER A 126 13.91 0.17 14.36
N GLY A 127 14.69 0.16 13.29
CA GLY A 127 14.19 0.47 11.95
C GLY A 127 13.53 -0.74 11.31
N LEU A 128 12.32 -0.56 10.79
CA LEU A 128 11.59 -1.54 9.97
C LEU A 128 12.34 -1.80 8.66
N SER A 129 12.68 -3.06 8.37
CA SER A 129 13.25 -3.45 7.06
C SER A 129 12.14 -3.73 6.03
N ILE A 130 11.30 -2.74 5.74
CA ILE A 130 10.31 -2.85 4.65
C ILE A 130 10.97 -2.37 3.36
N PRO A 131 11.07 -3.20 2.30
CA PRO A 131 11.57 -2.77 1.00
C PRO A 131 10.54 -1.84 0.33
N LEU A 132 10.58 -0.56 0.69
CA LEU A 132 9.67 0.44 0.14
C LEU A 132 10.15 0.87 -1.27
N PRO A 133 9.26 0.92 -2.27
CA PRO A 133 9.62 1.32 -3.63
C PRO A 133 9.91 2.83 -3.71
N ASP A 134 10.67 3.23 -4.72
CA ASP A 134 10.67 4.63 -5.15
C ASP A 134 9.32 4.95 -5.79
N CYS A 135 8.47 5.70 -5.07
CA CYS A 135 7.15 6.06 -5.55
C CYS A 135 7.18 6.76 -6.92
N MET A 136 8.22 7.54 -7.22
CA MET A 136 8.30 8.29 -8.48
C MET A 136 8.55 7.40 -9.70
N ALA A 137 9.15 6.23 -9.49
CA ALA A 137 9.39 5.24 -10.53
C ALA A 137 8.14 4.40 -10.86
N LEU A 138 7.07 4.52 -10.08
CA LEU A 138 5.84 3.76 -10.30
C LEU A 138 4.96 4.35 -11.41
N PRO A 139 4.17 3.49 -12.10
CA PRO A 139 3.17 3.93 -13.08
C PRO A 139 2.04 4.73 -12.45
N SER A 140 1.49 5.66 -13.24
CA SER A 140 0.29 6.44 -12.87
C SER A 140 -0.97 5.74 -13.33
N GLN A 141 -1.99 5.71 -12.47
CA GLN A 141 -3.30 5.21 -12.84
C GLN A 141 -3.99 6.07 -13.91
N HIS A 142 -3.70 7.38 -13.92
CA HIS A 142 -4.34 8.34 -14.83
C HIS A 142 -3.80 8.24 -16.26
N THR A 143 -2.54 7.83 -16.42
CA THR A 143 -1.93 7.68 -17.75
C THR A 143 -2.36 6.39 -18.42
N THR A 144 -2.37 5.28 -17.68
CA THR A 144 -2.62 3.95 -18.26
C THR A 144 -3.48 3.11 -17.31
N PRO A 145 -4.82 3.16 -17.45
CA PRO A 145 -5.73 2.39 -16.61
C PRO A 145 -5.41 0.90 -16.66
N GLY A 146 -5.36 0.26 -15.48
CA GLY A 146 -5.16 -1.18 -15.38
C GLY A 146 -3.70 -1.64 -15.38
N VAL A 147 -2.70 -0.76 -15.51
CA VAL A 147 -1.26 -1.12 -15.43
C VAL A 147 -0.75 -1.19 -13.98
N CYS A 148 -1.41 -0.50 -13.05
CA CYS A 148 -1.05 -0.46 -11.64
C CYS A 148 -2.25 -0.76 -10.73
N THR A 149 -1.97 -1.14 -9.48
CA THR A 149 -2.98 -1.47 -8.48
C THR A 149 -3.26 -0.27 -7.58
N PRO A 150 -4.49 0.27 -7.58
CA PRO A 150 -4.91 1.24 -6.59
C PRO A 150 -5.14 0.54 -5.26
N ILE A 151 -4.58 1.08 -4.18
CA ILE A 151 -4.64 0.46 -2.85
C ILE A 151 -5.47 1.31 -1.87
N PRO A 152 -6.36 0.70 -1.07
CA PRO A 152 -7.21 1.42 -0.11
C PRO A 152 -6.45 1.66 1.21
N PHE A 153 -6.41 2.90 1.72
CA PHE A 153 -5.58 3.25 2.90
C PHE A 153 -6.35 3.36 4.21
N VAL A 154 -7.60 3.77 4.10
CA VAL A 154 -8.53 3.96 5.19
C VAL A 154 -9.89 3.53 4.65
N ASP A 155 -10.76 3.04 5.52
CA ASP A 155 -12.18 2.99 5.21
C ASP A 155 -12.65 4.43 5.01
N ILE A 156 -12.52 4.91 3.78
CA ILE A 156 -13.28 6.04 3.30
C ILE A 156 -14.72 5.57 3.43
N LYS A 157 -15.34 5.98 4.54
CA LYS A 157 -16.77 5.86 4.75
C LYS A 157 -17.43 6.56 3.58
N LYS A 158 -17.82 5.79 2.55
CA LYS A 158 -18.35 6.34 1.30
C LYS A 158 -19.58 7.21 1.56
N ASP A 159 -20.31 6.89 2.63
CA ASP A 159 -21.42 7.68 3.17
C ASP A 159 -21.01 9.07 3.69
N GLN A 160 -19.74 9.27 4.06
CA GLN A 160 -19.18 10.54 4.51
C GLN A 160 -18.45 11.31 3.41
N VAL A 161 -18.27 10.72 2.21
CA VAL A 161 -17.61 11.39 1.09
C VAL A 161 -18.55 12.43 0.50
N THR A 162 -18.07 13.65 0.42
CA THR A 162 -18.84 14.78 -0.08
C THR A 162 -18.02 15.57 -1.09
N THR A 163 -18.66 16.04 -2.15
CA THR A 163 -18.03 16.87 -3.20
C THR A 163 -18.53 18.32 -3.18
N THR A 164 -19.57 18.59 -2.41
CA THR A 164 -20.28 19.88 -2.39
C THR A 164 -20.07 20.66 -1.09
N CYS A 165 -19.98 19.98 0.05
CA CYS A 165 -19.73 20.57 1.37
C CYS A 165 -18.77 19.71 2.17
N TYR A 166 -17.92 20.29 3.02
CA TYR A 166 -17.06 19.51 3.90
C TYR A 166 -17.69 19.40 5.29
N ASN A 167 -17.61 18.22 5.92
CA ASN A 167 -18.01 18.03 7.32
C ASN A 167 -16.78 18.11 8.24
N ASP A 168 -16.94 18.67 9.44
CA ASP A 168 -15.88 18.88 10.42
C ASP A 168 -14.61 19.53 9.82
N LYS A 169 -13.50 18.77 9.78
CA LYS A 169 -12.21 19.19 9.20
C LYS A 169 -12.06 18.85 7.72
N GLY A 170 -13.13 18.41 7.06
CA GLY A 170 -13.12 18.02 5.65
C GLY A 170 -12.31 16.76 5.34
N ARG A 171 -12.18 15.84 6.30
CA ARG A 171 -11.40 14.59 6.17
C ARG A 171 -11.77 13.77 4.93
N PHE A 172 -13.06 13.76 4.56
CA PHE A 172 -13.60 12.98 3.44
C PHE A 172 -14.10 13.86 2.28
N TYR A 173 -13.77 15.15 2.30
CA TYR A 173 -14.17 16.07 1.25
C TYR A 173 -13.30 15.87 0.01
N GLN A 174 -13.94 15.67 -1.14
CA GLN A 174 -13.29 15.46 -2.45
C GLN A 174 -13.75 16.50 -3.50
N GLY A 175 -14.36 17.59 -3.07
CA GLY A 175 -14.80 18.66 -3.95
C GLY A 175 -13.70 19.69 -4.27
N PRO A 176 -13.98 20.66 -5.15
CA PRO A 176 -12.99 21.63 -5.63
C PRO A 176 -12.70 22.78 -4.65
N VAL A 177 -13.58 23.01 -3.66
CA VAL A 177 -13.43 24.11 -2.69
C VAL A 177 -12.22 23.90 -1.78
N ASN A 178 -11.29 24.83 -1.78
CA ASN A 178 -10.05 24.78 -1.00
C ASN A 178 -9.95 25.92 0.03
N ILE A 179 -11.07 26.45 0.52
CA ILE A 179 -11.12 27.56 1.49
C ILE A 179 -12.14 27.21 2.59
N THR A 180 -11.80 27.47 3.85
CA THR A 180 -12.72 27.28 5.00
C THR A 180 -13.81 28.36 5.03
N SER A 181 -14.88 28.13 5.78
CA SER A 181 -15.92 29.15 6.04
C SER A 181 -15.37 30.47 6.63
N SER A 182 -14.23 30.42 7.32
CA SER A 182 -13.53 31.58 7.87
C SER A 182 -12.52 32.23 6.90
N GLY A 183 -12.48 31.80 5.63
CA GLY A 183 -11.61 32.38 4.60
C GLY A 183 -10.17 31.86 4.58
N ILE A 184 -9.87 30.76 5.28
CA ILE A 184 -8.51 30.20 5.33
C ILE A 184 -8.33 29.23 4.15
N PRO A 185 -7.38 29.48 3.22
CA PRO A 185 -7.11 28.53 2.15
C PRO A 185 -6.44 27.27 2.69
N CYS A 186 -6.76 26.12 2.10
CA CYS A 186 -6.09 24.85 2.34
C CYS A 186 -4.60 25.04 2.11
N GLN A 187 -3.83 24.96 3.19
CA GLN A 187 -2.38 24.93 3.10
C GLN A 187 -1.96 23.57 2.55
N ARG A 188 -0.85 23.54 1.82
CA ARG A 188 -0.19 22.25 1.57
C ARG A 188 0.10 21.64 2.93
N TRP A 189 -0.13 20.35 3.09
CA TRP A 189 0.14 19.67 4.37
C TRP A 189 1.60 19.92 4.81
N SER A 190 2.54 20.19 3.87
CA SER A 190 3.96 20.45 4.13
C SER A 190 4.25 21.83 4.73
N GLN A 191 3.24 22.68 4.79
CA GLN A 191 3.28 24.04 5.33
C GLN A 191 2.52 24.15 6.67
N GLN A 192 2.07 23.02 7.23
CA GLN A 192 1.53 22.89 8.59
C GLN A 192 2.60 22.35 9.54
#